data_AF-A0A2N7PPE4-F1
#
_entry.id   AF-A0A2N7PPE4-F1
#
_cell.length_a   1.000
_cell.length_b   1.000
_cell.length_c   1.000
_cell.angle_alpha   90.00
_cell.angle_beta   90.00
_cell.angle_gamma   90.00
#
_symmetry.space_group_name_H-M   'P 1'
#
loop_
_entity.id
_entity.type
_entity.pdbx_description
1 polymer ?
#
loop_
_entity_poly.entity_id
_entity_poly.type
_entity_poly.pdbx_seq_one_letter_code
_entity_poly.pdbx_strand_id
1 'polypeptide(L)'
;MTKRELIQKLSYKFSDIDKEDLEYIVDLFFEILKDELKKGNRIELRDFGIFTLKKTKGIIFHNPKNKQNYYVKEKYRILFKLGKEFKKRLNTPFLASLDLGTQTFRLCIGKKINGEVLFLLKKRENVRLGEGLATKGIISPEAFARGLENLKKFREELFKYEIENYSAIGTEVFRKAKNAEEFIEKAKKETGIKIKVISPEEEADLSLKGIIWGLRELGINIENFITVDVGGGSLEITYIKDGQKKWFKSIDLGAVILKEIFNLRYPLNLKIIKSLKDYIKEKLSPIPVDSPDEIIITGGTASLLGGLDLKLNQYIPEKLHGHRITKESLEKLIKKLSNFDLERLRRVKGMEEGREDIVIPGILIYSGISEHFNKESLLLSEYGILEGTLLSLIEDYNLANQIIKI
;
A
#
# COMPACT_ATOMS: atom_id res chain seq x y z
N MET A 1 -14.79 -5.20 15.46
CA MET A 1 -15.55 -5.43 14.22
C MET A 1 -17.03 -5.44 14.55
N THR A 2 -17.75 -4.40 14.16
CA THR A 2 -19.22 -4.31 14.30
C THR A 2 -19.92 -4.91 13.06
N LYS A 3 -21.24 -5.17 13.14
CA LYS A 3 -22.05 -5.58 11.96
C LYS A 3 -21.91 -4.57 10.81
N ARG A 4 -21.97 -3.27 11.13
CA ARG A 4 -21.80 -2.18 10.16
C ARG A 4 -20.44 -2.23 9.47
N GLU A 5 -19.36 -2.46 10.22
CA GLU A 5 -18.00 -2.61 9.67
C GLU A 5 -17.88 -3.87 8.78
N LEU A 6 -18.55 -4.97 9.14
CA LEU A 6 -18.57 -6.19 8.32
C LEU A 6 -19.29 -5.96 6.99
N ILE A 7 -20.47 -5.34 7.00
CA ILE A 7 -21.22 -4.99 5.77
C ILE A 7 -20.39 -4.09 4.88
N GLN A 8 -19.74 -3.08 5.45
CA GLN A 8 -18.87 -2.18 4.68
C GLN A 8 -17.72 -2.95 4.00
N LYS A 9 -17.04 -3.85 4.73
CA LYS A 9 -15.99 -4.69 4.15
C LYS A 9 -16.51 -5.62 3.05
N LEU A 10 -17.70 -6.21 3.23
CA LEU A 10 -18.31 -7.07 2.23
C LEU A 10 -18.70 -6.28 0.97
N SER A 11 -19.17 -5.03 1.12
CA SER A 11 -19.52 -4.19 -0.04
C SER A 11 -18.32 -3.84 -0.93
N TYR A 12 -17.11 -3.78 -0.35
CA TYR A 12 -15.89 -3.63 -1.16
C TYR A 12 -15.51 -4.93 -1.88
N LYS A 13 -15.75 -6.07 -1.24
CA LYS A 13 -15.38 -7.38 -1.80
C LYS A 13 -16.37 -7.88 -2.86
N PHE A 14 -17.64 -7.57 -2.68
CA PHE A 14 -18.74 -7.97 -3.55
C PHE A 14 -19.39 -6.71 -4.11
N SER A 15 -18.67 -6.04 -5.01
CA SER A 15 -19.11 -4.75 -5.59
C SER A 15 -20.37 -4.84 -6.44
N ASP A 16 -20.74 -6.05 -6.85
CA ASP A 16 -21.90 -6.32 -7.72
C ASP A 16 -23.18 -6.59 -6.91
N ILE A 17 -23.10 -6.58 -5.58
CA ILE A 17 -24.22 -6.77 -4.67
C ILE A 17 -24.52 -5.42 -4.00
N ASP A 18 -25.78 -5.01 -4.03
CA ASP A 18 -26.20 -3.78 -3.38
C ASP A 18 -26.02 -3.86 -1.86
N LYS A 19 -25.74 -2.71 -1.26
CA LYS A 19 -25.43 -2.64 0.18
C LYS A 19 -26.61 -3.08 1.05
N GLU A 20 -27.84 -2.82 0.61
CA GLU A 20 -29.06 -3.24 1.30
C GLU A 20 -29.21 -4.76 1.29
N ASP A 21 -28.91 -5.41 0.16
CA ASP A 21 -28.90 -6.86 0.04
C ASP A 21 -27.81 -7.49 0.93
N LEU A 22 -26.61 -6.90 0.96
CA LEU A 22 -25.54 -7.35 1.86
C LEU A 22 -25.94 -7.23 3.34
N GLU A 23 -26.64 -6.16 3.71
CA GLU A 23 -27.15 -6.01 5.07
C GLU A 23 -28.18 -7.11 5.40
N TYR A 24 -29.14 -7.35 4.50
CA TYR A 24 -30.13 -8.41 4.64
C TYR A 24 -29.49 -9.80 4.77
N ILE A 25 -28.52 -10.14 3.92
CA ILE A 25 -27.79 -11.42 3.96
C ILE A 25 -27.08 -11.60 5.30
N VAL A 26 -26.39 -10.56 5.79
CA VAL A 26 -25.68 -10.62 7.08
C VAL A 26 -26.66 -10.80 8.24
N ASP A 27 -27.80 -10.12 8.24
CA ASP A 27 -28.84 -10.31 9.26
C ASP A 27 -29.43 -11.71 9.25
N LEU A 28 -29.79 -12.20 8.07
CA LEU A 28 -30.35 -13.53 7.90
C LEU A 28 -29.38 -14.60 8.42
N PHE A 29 -28.08 -14.46 8.11
CA PHE A 29 -27.04 -15.34 8.63
C PHE A 29 -27.01 -15.35 10.17
N PHE A 30 -27.05 -14.19 10.83
CA PHE A 30 -27.03 -14.12 12.29
C PHE A 30 -28.32 -14.65 12.95
N GLU A 31 -29.49 -14.40 12.36
CA GLU A 31 -30.75 -14.95 12.87
C GLU A 31 -30.79 -16.47 12.73
N ILE A 32 -30.35 -17.04 11.60
CA ILE A 32 -30.21 -18.50 11.43
C ILE A 32 -29.29 -19.07 12.52
N LEU A 33 -28.12 -18.47 12.75
CA LEU A 33 -27.19 -18.91 13.79
C LEU A 33 -27.85 -18.91 15.18
N LYS A 34 -28.60 -17.86 15.50
CA LYS A 34 -29.25 -17.69 16.79
C LYS A 34 -30.38 -18.71 16.99
N ASP A 35 -31.19 -18.96 15.97
CA ASP A 35 -32.29 -19.91 16.07
C ASP A 35 -31.81 -21.36 16.14
N GLU A 36 -30.77 -21.72 15.39
CA GLU A 36 -30.14 -23.03 15.50
C GLU A 36 -29.50 -23.24 16.88
N LEU A 37 -28.84 -22.23 17.43
CA LEU A 37 -28.35 -22.28 18.80
C LEU A 37 -29.51 -22.47 19.80
N LYS A 38 -30.61 -21.69 19.71
CA LYS A 38 -31.76 -21.85 20.63
C LYS A 38 -32.34 -23.27 20.64
N LYS A 39 -32.30 -23.98 19.52
CA LYS A 39 -32.72 -25.39 19.39
C LYS A 39 -31.75 -26.38 20.07
N GLY A 40 -30.59 -25.91 20.53
CA GLY A 40 -29.55 -26.72 21.14
C GLY A 40 -28.55 -27.29 20.12
N ASN A 41 -28.64 -26.89 18.84
CA ASN A 41 -27.78 -27.43 17.80
C ASN A 41 -26.36 -26.87 17.91
N ARG A 42 -25.40 -27.74 17.57
CA ARG A 42 -24.01 -27.34 17.36
C ARG A 42 -23.88 -26.76 15.95
N ILE A 43 -23.33 -25.56 15.85
CA ILE A 43 -23.07 -24.92 14.56
C ILE A 43 -21.58 -25.00 14.28
N GLU A 44 -21.23 -25.61 13.16
CA GLU A 44 -19.86 -25.68 12.68
C GLU A 44 -19.71 -24.84 11.41
N LEU A 45 -18.86 -23.83 11.48
CA LEU A 45 -18.40 -23.08 10.33
C LEU A 45 -17.02 -23.64 9.97
N ARG A 46 -16.93 -24.35 8.84
CA ARG A 46 -15.70 -25.01 8.38
C ARG A 46 -14.54 -24.00 8.38
N ASP A 47 -13.38 -24.43 8.86
CA ASP A 47 -12.15 -23.65 9.02
C ASP A 47 -12.19 -22.47 10.01
N PHE A 48 -13.38 -22.01 10.40
CA PHE A 48 -13.59 -20.91 11.36
C PHE A 48 -13.72 -21.42 12.81
N GLY A 49 -14.67 -22.31 13.06
CA GLY A 49 -14.87 -22.88 14.39
C GLY A 49 -16.28 -23.34 14.67
N ILE A 50 -16.51 -23.67 15.93
CA ILE A 50 -17.72 -24.34 16.39
C ILE A 50 -18.39 -23.50 17.47
N PHE A 51 -19.66 -23.19 17.29
CA PHE A 51 -20.52 -22.61 18.30
C PHE A 51 -21.37 -23.70 18.97
N THR A 52 -21.40 -23.68 20.29
CA THR A 52 -22.22 -24.57 21.11
C THR A 52 -22.87 -23.80 22.24
N LEU A 53 -23.99 -24.31 22.75
CA LEU A 53 -24.62 -23.78 23.94
C LEU A 53 -24.19 -24.55 25.18
N LYS A 54 -23.59 -23.83 26.13
CA LYS A 54 -23.25 -24.37 27.44
C LYS A 54 -24.24 -23.85 28.47
N LYS A 55 -25.00 -24.76 29.07
CA LYS A 55 -25.85 -24.47 30.23
C LYS A 55 -24.98 -24.45 31.48
N THR A 56 -24.94 -23.33 32.19
CA THR A 56 -24.34 -23.27 33.54
C THR A 56 -25.40 -23.66 34.57
N LYS A 57 -25.04 -24.52 35.52
CA LYS A 57 -25.93 -24.87 36.64
C LYS A 57 -26.30 -23.61 37.44
N GLY A 58 -27.52 -23.54 37.95
CA GLY A 58 -27.89 -22.51 38.92
C GLY A 58 -27.04 -22.64 40.18
N ILE A 59 -26.69 -21.51 40.79
CA ILE A 59 -25.87 -21.49 42.01
C ILE A 59 -26.54 -20.61 43.06
N ILE A 60 -26.35 -20.97 44.33
CA ILE A 60 -26.71 -20.09 45.44
C ILE A 60 -25.53 -19.12 45.64
N PHE A 61 -25.78 -17.84 45.39
CA PHE A 61 -24.83 -16.78 45.64
C PHE A 61 -25.06 -16.21 47.03
N HIS A 62 -24.07 -16.32 47.90
CA HIS A 62 -24.06 -15.67 49.19
C HIS A 62 -23.53 -14.25 49.04
N ASN A 63 -24.33 -13.24 49.39
CA ASN A 63 -23.90 -11.85 49.32
C ASN A 63 -23.18 -11.46 50.62
N PRO A 64 -21.87 -11.15 50.58
CA PRO A 64 -21.08 -10.87 51.78
C PRO A 64 -21.47 -9.57 52.48
N LYS A 65 -22.17 -8.63 51.81
CA LYS A 65 -22.56 -7.34 52.40
C LYS A 65 -23.81 -7.41 53.26
N ASN A 66 -24.79 -8.21 52.87
CA ASN A 66 -26.06 -8.33 53.58
C ASN A 66 -26.32 -9.73 54.16
N LYS A 67 -25.36 -10.66 54.01
CA LYS A 67 -25.40 -12.05 54.46
C LYS A 67 -26.60 -12.86 53.93
N GLN A 68 -27.28 -12.38 52.89
CA GLN A 68 -28.41 -13.07 52.27
C GLN A 68 -27.96 -14.00 51.14
N ASN A 69 -28.74 -15.05 50.92
CA ASN A 69 -28.55 -16.00 49.82
C ASN A 69 -29.49 -15.66 48.66
N TYR A 70 -28.94 -15.59 47.46
CA TYR A 70 -29.69 -15.38 46.23
C TYR A 70 -29.53 -16.57 45.31
N TYR A 71 -30.63 -17.14 44.84
CA TYR A 71 -30.56 -18.15 43.78
C TYR A 71 -30.30 -17.47 42.43
N VAL A 72 -29.14 -17.76 41.85
CA VAL A 72 -28.80 -17.34 40.50
C VAL A 72 -29.22 -18.46 39.56
N LYS A 73 -30.31 -18.23 38.81
CA LYS A 73 -30.84 -19.19 37.83
C LYS A 73 -29.79 -19.61 36.80
N GLU A 74 -29.93 -20.83 36.27
CA GLU A 74 -29.13 -21.29 35.14
C GLU A 74 -29.12 -20.27 34.00
N LYS A 75 -27.97 -20.17 33.34
CA LYS A 75 -27.79 -19.32 32.18
C LYS A 75 -27.21 -20.14 31.05
N TYR A 76 -27.66 -19.80 29.86
CA TYR A 76 -27.11 -20.31 28.63
C TYR A 76 -26.00 -19.36 28.17
N ARG A 77 -24.83 -19.91 27.88
CA ARG A 77 -23.71 -19.18 27.30
C ARG A 77 -23.32 -19.82 25.98
N ILE A 78 -23.08 -18.98 24.98
CA ILE A 78 -22.49 -19.43 23.72
C ILE A 78 -21.00 -19.69 23.98
N LEU A 79 -20.56 -20.90 23.69
CA LEU A 79 -19.15 -21.30 23.72
C LEU A 79 -18.66 -21.44 22.27
N PHE A 80 -17.60 -20.70 21.95
CA PHE A 80 -16.94 -20.79 20.66
C PHE A 80 -15.61 -21.54 20.81
N LYS A 81 -15.45 -22.63 20.05
CA LYS A 81 -14.20 -23.36 19.94
C LYS A 81 -13.58 -23.06 18.57
N LEU A 82 -12.35 -22.54 18.57
CA LEU A 82 -11.61 -22.22 17.35
C LEU A 82 -11.43 -23.47 16.47
N GLY A 83 -11.67 -23.32 15.17
CA GLY A 83 -11.24 -24.29 14.18
C GLY A 83 -9.71 -24.38 14.13
N LYS A 84 -9.15 -25.51 13.66
CA LYS A 84 -7.69 -25.68 13.56
C LYS A 84 -7.06 -24.59 12.68
N GLU A 85 -7.67 -24.30 11.54
CA GLU A 85 -7.20 -23.29 10.60
C GLU A 85 -7.33 -21.87 11.17
N PHE A 86 -8.47 -21.49 11.76
CA PHE A 86 -8.61 -20.20 12.42
C PHE A 86 -7.63 -20.01 13.60
N LYS A 87 -7.40 -21.06 14.40
CA LYS A 87 -6.38 -21.04 15.45
C LYS A 87 -4.97 -20.84 14.88
N LYS A 88 -4.62 -21.52 13.78
CA LYS A 88 -3.34 -21.32 13.08
C LYS A 88 -3.22 -19.89 12.57
N ARG A 89 -4.29 -19.35 11.96
CA ARG A 89 -4.34 -17.96 11.50
C ARG A 89 -4.15 -16.96 12.63
N LEU A 90 -4.77 -17.18 13.79
CA LEU A 90 -4.61 -16.34 14.97
C LEU A 90 -3.19 -16.40 15.53
N ASN A 91 -2.59 -17.59 15.57
CA ASN A 91 -1.28 -17.81 16.19
C ASN A 91 -0.10 -17.54 15.26
N THR A 92 -0.33 -17.27 13.97
CA THR A 92 0.73 -16.91 13.04
C THR A 92 1.05 -15.42 13.25
N PRO A 93 2.31 -15.08 13.57
CA PRO A 93 2.69 -13.71 13.88
C PRO A 93 2.50 -12.79 12.68
N PHE A 94 2.11 -11.56 12.95
CA PHE A 94 2.08 -10.50 11.96
C PHE A 94 3.49 -9.94 11.75
N LEU A 95 3.79 -9.61 10.50
CA LEU A 95 5.01 -8.94 10.08
C LEU A 95 4.62 -7.61 9.44
N ALA A 96 5.51 -6.63 9.54
CA ALA A 96 5.28 -5.33 8.92
C ALA A 96 6.44 -4.85 8.06
N SER A 97 6.10 -4.15 6.98
CA SER A 97 7.02 -3.32 6.22
C SER A 97 6.61 -1.86 6.32
N LEU A 98 7.60 -0.97 6.45
CA LEU A 98 7.40 0.46 6.39
C LEU A 98 8.28 1.02 5.27
N ASP A 99 7.67 1.79 4.37
CA ASP A 99 8.36 2.54 3.33
C ASP A 99 8.31 4.03 3.68
N LEU A 100 9.46 4.60 4.00
CA LEU A 100 9.62 5.98 4.45
C LEU A 100 10.21 6.81 3.31
N GLY A 101 9.34 7.23 2.39
CA GLY A 101 9.73 7.97 1.20
C GLY A 101 9.72 9.50 1.36
N THR A 102 10.15 10.18 0.29
CA THR A 102 10.21 11.64 0.19
C THR A 102 8.85 12.33 0.37
N GLN A 103 7.79 11.76 -0.20
CA GLN A 103 6.43 12.34 -0.15
C GLN A 103 5.51 11.65 0.85
N THR A 104 5.60 10.32 0.94
CA THR A 104 4.63 9.52 1.69
C THR A 104 5.34 8.51 2.55
N PHE A 105 4.83 8.30 3.76
CA PHE A 105 5.15 7.14 4.58
C PHE A 105 4.07 6.09 4.40
N ARG A 106 4.47 4.83 4.28
CA ARG A 106 3.54 3.71 4.09
C ARG A 106 3.84 2.61 5.09
N LEU A 107 2.80 1.90 5.50
CA LEU A 107 2.86 0.74 6.38
C LEU A 107 2.07 -0.37 5.73
N CYS A 108 2.66 -1.56 5.61
CA CYS A 108 1.95 -2.77 5.27
C CYS A 108 2.12 -3.81 6.37
N ILE A 109 1.02 -4.44 6.76
CA ILE A 109 0.99 -5.56 7.70
C ILE A 109 0.51 -6.79 6.94
N GLY A 110 1.20 -7.91 7.13
CA GLY A 110 0.79 -9.18 6.57
C GLY A 110 1.35 -10.36 7.34
N LYS A 111 1.12 -11.56 6.81
CA LYS A 111 1.61 -12.82 7.37
C LYS A 111 1.58 -13.92 6.32
N LYS A 112 2.34 -15.00 6.56
CA LYS A 112 2.34 -16.19 5.70
C LYS A 112 1.57 -17.33 6.35
N ILE A 113 0.55 -17.86 5.66
CA ILE A 113 -0.30 -18.94 6.15
C ILE A 113 -0.39 -20.01 5.08
N ASN A 114 -0.05 -21.25 5.43
CA ASN A 114 -0.13 -22.40 4.51
C ASN A 114 0.65 -22.20 3.20
N GLY A 115 1.71 -21.39 3.21
CA GLY A 115 2.49 -21.08 2.00
C GLY A 115 2.10 -19.75 1.34
N GLU A 116 0.89 -19.26 1.58
CA GLU A 116 0.34 -18.04 0.99
C GLU A 116 0.68 -16.81 1.83
N VAL A 117 1.02 -15.71 1.16
CA VAL A 117 1.25 -14.42 1.81
C VAL A 117 -0.03 -13.61 1.76
N LEU A 118 -0.48 -13.14 2.93
CA LEU A 118 -1.66 -12.31 3.06
C LEU A 118 -1.24 -10.88 3.43
N PHE A 119 -1.56 -9.93 2.56
CA PHE A 119 -1.46 -8.49 2.83
C PHE A 119 -2.77 -8.03 3.48
N LEU A 120 -2.72 -7.63 4.75
CA LEU A 120 -3.92 -7.47 5.59
C LEU A 120 -4.27 -6.02 5.90
N LEU A 121 -3.26 -5.16 5.96
CA LEU A 121 -3.44 -3.73 6.15
C LEU A 121 -2.42 -3.00 5.29
N LYS A 122 -2.86 -1.97 4.59
CA LYS A 122 -2.00 -0.96 3.99
C LYS A 122 -2.45 0.41 4.49
N LYS A 123 -1.52 1.22 4.97
CA LYS A 123 -1.74 2.61 5.33
C LYS A 123 -0.75 3.49 4.58
N ARG A 124 -1.18 4.72 4.29
CA ARG A 124 -0.40 5.71 3.56
C ARG A 124 -0.68 7.08 4.15
N GLU A 125 0.38 7.79 4.52
CA GLU A 125 0.33 9.13 5.11
C GLU A 125 1.13 10.10 4.23
N ASN A 126 0.57 11.28 3.96
CA ASN A 126 1.24 12.33 3.18
C ASN A 126 2.11 13.19 4.11
N VAL A 127 3.41 12.90 4.15
CA VAL A 127 4.36 13.51 5.10
C VAL A 127 5.11 14.70 4.47
N ARG A 128 5.39 14.60 3.15
CA ARG A 128 6.20 15.55 2.38
C ARG A 128 7.53 15.84 3.08
N LEU A 129 8.26 14.78 3.42
CA LEU A 129 9.52 14.87 4.16
C LEU A 129 10.62 15.60 3.36
N GLY A 130 10.61 15.46 2.03
CA GLY A 130 11.56 16.13 1.14
C GLY A 130 11.20 17.56 0.72
N GLU A 131 10.16 18.16 1.31
CA GLU A 131 9.79 19.54 1.01
C GLU A 131 10.95 20.51 1.31
N GLY A 132 11.38 21.26 0.30
CA GLY A 132 12.51 22.20 0.42
C GLY A 132 13.90 21.55 0.43
N LEU A 133 14.00 20.23 0.27
CA LEU A 133 15.28 19.51 0.28
C LEU A 133 16.19 19.94 -0.88
N ALA A 134 15.65 20.09 -2.09
CA ALA A 134 16.43 20.45 -3.27
C ALA A 134 17.11 21.82 -3.14
N THR A 135 16.51 22.75 -2.38
CA THR A 135 17.05 24.10 -2.18
C THR A 135 17.91 24.24 -0.93
N LYS A 136 17.51 23.61 0.19
CA LYS A 136 18.17 23.79 1.49
C LYS A 136 19.13 22.64 1.86
N GLY A 137 19.01 21.48 1.23
CA GLY A 137 19.80 20.27 1.53
C GLY A 137 19.50 19.63 2.88
N ILE A 138 18.42 20.04 3.56
CA ILE A 138 17.98 19.52 4.86
C ILE A 138 16.49 19.23 4.86
N ILE A 139 16.05 18.30 5.72
CA ILE A 139 14.64 18.14 6.09
C ILE A 139 14.24 19.36 6.93
N SER A 140 13.18 20.07 6.51
CA SER A 140 12.72 21.27 7.22
C SER A 140 12.23 20.93 8.64
N PRO A 141 12.27 21.86 9.60
CA PRO A 141 11.76 21.62 10.96
C PRO A 141 10.30 21.13 10.97
N GLU A 142 9.46 21.68 10.09
CA GLU A 142 8.05 21.31 9.96
C GLU A 142 7.90 19.88 9.41
N ALA A 143 8.65 19.54 8.36
CA ALA A 143 8.68 18.19 7.79
C ALA A 143 9.21 17.17 8.79
N PHE A 144 10.25 17.52 9.54
CA PHE A 144 10.84 16.71 10.60
C PHE A 144 9.79 16.36 11.67
N ALA A 145 9.08 17.37 12.19
CA ALA A 145 8.02 17.16 13.19
C ALA A 145 6.88 16.30 12.65
N ARG A 146 6.40 16.56 11.42
CA ARG A 146 5.38 15.74 10.76
C ARG A 146 5.80 14.29 10.57
N GLY A 147 7.06 14.06 10.19
CA GLY A 147 7.61 12.72 10.00
C GLY A 147 7.61 11.92 11.31
N LEU A 148 8.10 12.51 12.40
CA LEU A 148 8.09 11.87 13.72
C LEU A 148 6.67 11.55 14.20
N GLU A 149 5.73 12.48 14.00
CA GLU A 149 4.33 12.26 14.40
C GLU A 149 3.68 11.09 13.64
N ASN A 150 3.94 10.97 12.34
CA ASN A 150 3.45 9.82 11.57
C ASN A 150 4.11 8.50 11.97
N LEU A 151 5.39 8.51 12.36
CA LEU A 151 6.05 7.33 12.91
C LEU A 151 5.45 6.89 14.25
N LYS A 152 5.00 7.84 15.10
CA LYS A 152 4.26 7.51 16.33
C LYS A 152 2.96 6.77 16.02
N LYS A 153 2.17 7.26 15.05
CA LYS A 153 0.95 6.57 14.59
C LYS A 153 1.24 5.17 14.04
N PHE A 154 2.31 5.00 13.29
CA PHE A 154 2.71 3.67 12.81
C PHE A 154 3.16 2.77 13.95
N ARG A 155 3.87 3.29 14.95
CA ARG A 155 4.23 2.53 16.16
C ARG A 155 3.00 2.05 16.93
N GLU A 156 1.95 2.87 17.04
CA GLU A 156 0.68 2.46 17.64
C GLU A 156 0.03 1.31 16.87
N GLU A 157 0.06 1.34 15.53
CA GLU A 157 -0.43 0.23 14.71
C GLU A 157 0.41 -1.03 14.90
N LEU A 158 1.74 -0.93 14.92
CA LEU A 158 2.61 -2.08 15.21
C LEU A 158 2.28 -2.69 16.59
N PHE A 159 2.08 -1.86 17.61
CA PHE A 159 1.69 -2.31 18.95
C PHE A 159 0.32 -2.99 18.96
N LYS A 160 -0.67 -2.40 18.29
CA LYS A 160 -2.05 -2.93 18.20
C LYS A 160 -2.12 -4.33 17.59
N TYR A 161 -1.24 -4.63 16.63
CA TYR A 161 -1.15 -5.95 15.98
C TYR A 161 -0.06 -6.85 16.58
N GLU A 162 0.52 -6.46 17.73
CA GLU A 162 1.57 -7.23 18.43
C GLU A 162 2.76 -7.56 17.52
N ILE A 163 3.13 -6.61 16.65
CA ILE A 163 4.20 -6.80 15.66
C ILE A 163 5.56 -6.52 16.30
N GLU A 164 6.31 -7.60 16.49
CA GLU A 164 7.70 -7.54 16.96
C GLU A 164 8.70 -7.45 15.80
N ASN A 165 8.38 -8.10 14.68
CA ASN A 165 9.27 -8.21 13.52
C ASN A 165 8.75 -7.31 12.39
N TYR A 166 9.54 -6.29 12.07
CA TYR A 166 9.25 -5.35 11.00
C TYR A 166 10.52 -4.95 10.26
N SER A 167 10.37 -4.42 9.05
CA SER A 167 11.44 -3.78 8.29
C SER A 167 10.99 -2.38 7.89
N ALA A 168 11.69 -1.35 8.37
CA ALA A 168 11.43 0.04 8.02
C ALA A 168 12.57 0.58 7.16
N ILE A 169 12.26 0.87 5.90
CA ILE A 169 13.24 1.34 4.92
C ILE A 169 13.08 2.85 4.67
N GLY A 170 14.21 3.55 4.60
CA GLY A 170 14.28 4.96 4.21
C GLY A 170 14.93 5.09 2.84
N THR A 171 14.33 5.90 1.97
CA THR A 171 14.77 6.05 0.58
C THR A 171 15.50 7.37 0.34
N GLU A 172 15.25 8.02 -0.80
CA GLU A 172 16.02 9.16 -1.32
C GLU A 172 16.23 10.29 -0.32
N VAL A 173 15.17 10.72 0.37
CA VAL A 173 15.24 11.83 1.35
C VAL A 173 16.28 11.57 2.44
N PHE A 174 16.42 10.32 2.90
CA PHE A 174 17.40 9.94 3.91
C PHE A 174 18.82 9.80 3.35
N ARG A 175 18.97 9.56 2.04
CA ARG A 175 20.27 9.55 1.36
C ARG A 175 20.80 10.98 1.11
N LYS A 176 19.91 11.93 0.83
CA LYS A 176 20.27 13.29 0.37
C LYS A 176 20.32 14.34 1.49
N ALA A 177 19.52 14.22 2.55
CA ALA A 177 19.42 15.27 3.57
C ALA A 177 20.60 15.24 4.57
N LYS A 178 21.20 16.42 4.82
CA LYS A 178 22.34 16.54 5.76
C LYS A 178 21.98 16.22 7.22
N ASN A 179 20.70 16.40 7.60
CA ASN A 179 20.17 16.09 8.93
C ASN A 179 19.36 14.77 8.97
N ALA A 180 19.57 13.86 8.01
CA ALA A 180 18.88 12.56 7.98
C ALA A 180 19.24 11.70 9.19
N GLU A 181 20.52 11.66 9.61
CA GLU A 181 20.97 10.89 10.77
C GLU A 181 20.29 11.35 12.06
N GLU A 182 20.20 12.68 12.26
CA GLU A 182 19.47 13.26 13.39
C GLU A 182 18.00 12.79 13.42
N PHE A 183 17.33 12.78 12.26
CA PHE A 183 15.96 12.26 12.15
C PHE A 183 15.89 10.79 12.52
N ILE A 184 16.80 9.95 12.01
CA ILE A 184 16.81 8.51 12.25
C ILE A 184 17.04 8.21 13.73
N GLU A 185 17.98 8.90 14.37
CA GLU A 185 18.25 8.74 15.81
C GLU A 185 17.04 9.14 16.65
N LYS A 186 16.42 10.28 16.32
CA LYS A 186 15.25 10.78 17.04
C LYS A 186 14.03 9.89 16.82
N ALA A 187 13.82 9.40 15.60
CA ALA A 187 12.78 8.42 15.29
C ALA A 187 12.95 7.14 16.13
N LYS A 188 14.16 6.60 16.20
CA LYS A 188 14.47 5.43 17.03
C LYS A 188 14.23 5.71 18.52
N LYS A 189 14.65 6.87 19.03
CA LYS A 189 14.48 7.25 20.43
C LYS A 189 13.02 7.44 20.83
N GLU A 190 12.23 8.13 20.00
CA GLU A 190 10.84 8.48 20.33
C GLU A 190 9.84 7.37 20.02
N THR A 191 10.11 6.52 19.03
CA THR A 191 9.14 5.53 18.54
C THR A 191 9.64 4.09 18.63
N GLY A 192 10.94 3.88 18.82
CA GLY A 192 11.57 2.56 18.74
C GLY A 192 11.71 2.02 17.31
N ILE A 193 11.27 2.76 16.29
CA ILE A 193 11.38 2.35 14.88
C ILE A 193 12.81 2.56 14.39
N LYS A 194 13.47 1.46 13.99
CA LYS A 194 14.80 1.48 13.39
C LYS A 194 14.67 1.62 11.87
N ILE A 195 15.11 2.75 11.33
CA ILE A 195 15.08 3.03 9.89
C ILE A 195 16.39 2.52 9.26
N LYS A 196 16.29 1.66 8.25
CA LYS A 196 17.42 1.26 7.39
C LYS A 196 17.38 2.11 6.12
N VAL A 197 18.40 2.93 5.90
CA VAL A 197 18.55 3.62 4.61
C VAL A 197 19.07 2.62 3.58
N ILE A 198 18.41 2.53 2.43
CA ILE A 198 18.77 1.60 1.36
C ILE A 198 19.23 2.36 0.11
N SER A 199 20.07 1.72 -0.70
CA SER A 199 20.49 2.24 -2.00
C SER A 199 19.32 2.26 -3.01
N PRO A 200 19.38 3.09 -4.08
CA PRO A 200 18.38 3.04 -5.16
C PRO A 200 18.27 1.65 -5.81
N GLU A 201 19.37 0.89 -5.88
CA GLU A 201 19.35 -0.46 -6.44
C GLU A 201 18.65 -1.47 -5.52
N GLU A 202 18.93 -1.43 -4.21
CA GLU A 202 18.18 -2.24 -3.22
C GLU A 202 16.67 -1.92 -3.26
N GLU A 203 16.32 -0.64 -3.40
CA GLU A 203 14.95 -0.15 -3.56
C GLU A 203 14.29 -0.74 -4.81
N ALA A 204 14.99 -0.72 -5.95
CA ALA A 204 14.51 -1.31 -7.20
C ALA A 204 14.34 -2.83 -7.12
N ASP A 205 15.25 -3.54 -6.46
CA ASP A 205 15.18 -4.99 -6.29
C ASP A 205 13.99 -5.41 -5.41
N LEU A 206 13.74 -4.67 -4.32
CA LEU A 206 12.55 -4.86 -3.49
C LEU A 206 11.27 -4.54 -4.28
N SER A 207 11.24 -3.43 -5.02
CA SER A 207 10.11 -3.09 -5.88
C SER A 207 9.81 -4.17 -6.91
N LEU A 208 10.84 -4.69 -7.59
CA LEU A 208 10.71 -5.76 -8.57
C LEU A 208 10.10 -7.02 -7.93
N LYS A 209 10.54 -7.40 -6.72
CA LYS A 209 9.98 -8.54 -5.99
C LYS A 209 8.49 -8.37 -5.71
N GLY A 210 8.07 -7.17 -5.27
CA GLY A 210 6.67 -6.85 -5.07
C GLY A 210 5.86 -6.93 -6.36
N ILE A 211 6.36 -6.29 -7.44
CA ILE A 211 5.71 -6.27 -8.76
C ILE A 211 5.50 -7.69 -9.29
N ILE A 212 6.55 -8.52 -9.31
CA ILE A 212 6.47 -9.91 -9.80
C ILE A 212 5.44 -10.70 -8.99
N TRP A 213 5.41 -10.52 -7.67
CA TRP A 213 4.42 -11.18 -6.82
C TRP A 213 3.00 -10.75 -7.21
N GLY A 214 2.74 -9.44 -7.32
CA GLY A 214 1.42 -8.91 -7.68
C GLY A 214 0.94 -9.41 -9.05
N LEU A 215 1.82 -9.35 -10.06
CA LEU A 215 1.48 -9.81 -11.41
C LEU A 215 1.16 -11.31 -11.46
N ARG A 216 1.87 -12.14 -10.67
CA ARG A 216 1.57 -13.58 -10.57
C ARG A 216 0.20 -13.85 -9.97
N GLU A 217 -0.27 -13.05 -9.02
CA GLU A 217 -1.63 -13.17 -8.48
C GLU A 217 -2.71 -12.92 -9.55
N LEU A 218 -2.39 -12.10 -10.56
CA LEU A 218 -3.25 -11.88 -11.73
C LEU A 218 -3.09 -12.96 -12.81
N GLY A 219 -2.24 -13.97 -12.60
CA GLY A 219 -1.89 -14.97 -13.61
C GLY A 219 -1.02 -14.43 -14.75
N ILE A 220 -0.43 -13.25 -14.57
CA ILE A 220 0.45 -12.61 -15.56
C ILE A 220 1.89 -13.08 -15.30
N ASN A 221 2.40 -13.94 -16.17
CA ASN A 221 3.80 -14.35 -16.18
C ASN A 221 4.51 -13.64 -17.34
N ILE A 222 5.48 -12.79 -17.01
CA ILE A 222 6.25 -12.01 -17.98
C ILE A 222 7.74 -12.07 -17.64
N GLU A 223 8.57 -12.24 -18.66
CA GLU A 223 10.02 -12.45 -18.51
C GLU A 223 10.86 -11.34 -19.15
N ASN A 224 10.29 -10.59 -20.11
CA ASN A 224 10.93 -9.44 -20.73
C ASN A 224 10.09 -8.18 -20.53
N PHE A 225 10.50 -7.32 -19.61
CA PHE A 225 9.74 -6.11 -19.29
C PHE A 225 10.65 -5.05 -18.71
N ILE A 226 10.17 -3.81 -18.68
CA ILE A 226 10.78 -2.77 -17.85
C ILE A 226 9.85 -2.45 -16.68
N THR A 227 10.42 -2.20 -15.51
CA THR A 227 9.71 -1.56 -14.40
C THR A 227 10.09 -0.09 -14.34
N VAL A 228 9.10 0.77 -14.11
CA VAL A 228 9.28 2.22 -14.06
C VAL A 228 8.58 2.76 -12.81
N ASP A 229 9.35 3.39 -11.91
CA ASP A 229 8.81 4.13 -10.77
C ASP A 229 9.15 5.62 -10.92
N VAL A 230 8.10 6.44 -11.02
CA VAL A 230 8.23 7.90 -11.06
C VAL A 230 8.00 8.45 -9.66
N GLY A 231 9.10 8.77 -8.98
CA GLY A 231 9.11 9.44 -7.70
C GLY A 231 8.95 10.96 -7.79
N GLY A 232 9.10 11.61 -6.63
CA GLY A 232 9.17 13.06 -6.55
C GLY A 232 10.50 13.61 -7.06
N GLY A 233 11.61 12.99 -6.64
CA GLY A 233 12.97 13.37 -6.99
C GLY A 233 13.56 12.61 -8.18
N SER A 234 13.27 11.32 -8.28
CA SER A 234 13.94 10.45 -9.26
C SER A 234 12.96 9.65 -10.12
N LEU A 235 13.53 9.05 -11.16
CA LEU A 235 12.95 8.02 -12.00
C LEU A 235 13.84 6.79 -11.92
N GLU A 236 13.26 5.67 -11.53
CA GLU A 236 13.92 4.36 -11.52
C GLU A 236 13.41 3.52 -12.69
N ILE A 237 14.35 2.96 -13.47
CA ILE A 237 14.07 2.06 -14.59
C ILE A 237 14.90 0.80 -14.42
N THR A 238 14.23 -0.35 -14.43
CA THR A 238 14.89 -1.67 -14.39
C THR A 238 14.46 -2.47 -15.61
N TYR A 239 15.43 -2.95 -16.40
CA TYR A 239 15.14 -3.87 -17.50
C TYR A 239 15.35 -5.31 -17.09
N ILE A 240 14.30 -6.09 -17.30
CA ILE A 240 14.26 -7.53 -17.06
C ILE A 240 14.21 -8.21 -18.42
N LYS A 241 15.08 -9.20 -18.62
CA LYS A 241 15.09 -10.07 -19.80
C LYS A 241 15.37 -11.50 -19.35
N ASP A 242 14.58 -12.44 -19.88
CA ASP A 242 14.61 -13.86 -19.49
C ASP A 242 14.49 -14.02 -17.95
N GLY A 243 13.65 -13.20 -17.32
CA GLY A 243 13.41 -13.20 -15.88
C GLY A 243 14.56 -12.64 -15.03
N GLN A 244 15.60 -12.07 -15.64
CA GLN A 244 16.77 -11.54 -14.93
C GLN A 244 16.94 -10.03 -15.15
N LYS A 245 17.32 -9.33 -14.07
CA LYS A 245 17.72 -7.92 -14.11
C LYS A 245 18.97 -7.77 -14.98
N LYS A 246 18.85 -7.08 -16.12
CA LYS A 246 19.98 -6.81 -17.04
C LYS A 246 20.66 -5.49 -16.72
N TRP A 247 19.88 -4.47 -16.42
CA TRP A 247 20.40 -3.19 -15.97
C TRP A 247 19.36 -2.45 -15.14
N PHE A 248 19.88 -1.52 -14.34
CA PHE A 248 19.12 -0.57 -13.54
C PHE A 248 19.68 0.83 -13.79
N LYS A 249 18.78 1.81 -13.87
CA LYS A 249 19.12 3.23 -13.98
C LYS A 249 18.22 4.03 -13.04
N SER A 250 18.84 4.87 -12.22
CA SER A 250 18.14 5.94 -11.48
C SER A 250 18.60 7.28 -12.07
N ILE A 251 17.65 8.13 -12.44
CA ILE A 251 17.88 9.43 -13.06
C ILE A 251 17.19 10.48 -12.20
N ASP A 252 17.80 11.65 -12.03
CA ASP A 252 17.17 12.82 -11.40
C ASP A 252 16.08 13.42 -12.32
N LEU A 253 15.01 12.65 -12.55
CA LEU A 253 13.86 12.98 -13.39
C LEU A 253 12.56 12.65 -12.64
N GLY A 254 12.27 13.41 -11.58
CA GLY A 254 11.04 13.27 -10.80
C GLY A 254 10.01 14.36 -11.08
N ALA A 255 8.76 14.12 -10.69
CA ALA A 255 7.66 15.06 -10.90
C ALA A 255 7.85 16.40 -10.16
N VAL A 256 8.46 16.37 -8.96
CA VAL A 256 8.75 17.58 -8.17
C VAL A 256 9.93 18.34 -8.79
N ILE A 257 10.98 17.63 -9.24
CA ILE A 257 12.12 18.26 -9.93
C ILE A 257 11.66 19.00 -11.18
N LEU A 258 10.84 18.38 -12.02
CA LEU A 258 10.33 19.03 -13.23
C LEU A 258 9.49 20.27 -12.90
N LYS A 259 8.66 20.21 -11.85
CA LYS A 259 7.91 21.38 -11.38
C LYS A 259 8.84 22.53 -10.99
N GLU A 260 9.90 22.24 -10.24
CA GLU A 260 10.85 23.24 -9.74
C GLU A 260 11.72 23.83 -10.86
N ILE A 261 12.35 22.99 -11.70
CA ILE A 261 13.23 23.43 -12.80
C ILE A 261 12.49 24.36 -13.77
N PHE A 262 11.23 24.03 -14.10
CA PHE A 262 10.43 24.80 -15.04
C PHE A 262 9.57 25.88 -14.38
N ASN A 263 9.64 26.01 -13.04
CA ASN A 263 8.83 26.95 -12.24
C ASN A 263 7.35 26.95 -12.67
N LEU A 264 6.76 25.76 -12.72
CA LEU A 264 5.46 25.55 -13.37
C LEU A 264 4.35 26.38 -12.71
N ARG A 265 3.56 27.06 -13.56
CA ARG A 265 2.36 27.81 -13.17
C ARG A 265 1.19 27.33 -14.01
N TYR A 266 0.10 26.97 -13.34
CA TYR A 266 -1.08 26.39 -13.96
C TYR A 266 -2.10 27.48 -14.36
N PRO A 267 -2.81 27.32 -15.50
CA PRO A 267 -2.73 26.22 -16.46
C PRO A 267 -1.43 26.19 -17.29
N LEU A 268 -1.03 25.01 -17.75
CA LEU A 268 0.20 24.83 -18.53
C LEU A 268 -0.07 25.08 -20.02
N ASN A 269 0.66 26.05 -20.60
CA ASN A 269 0.56 26.33 -22.04
C ASN A 269 1.35 25.31 -22.88
N LEU A 270 1.05 25.25 -24.18
CA LEU A 270 1.66 24.31 -25.12
C LEU A 270 3.18 24.44 -25.24
N LYS A 271 3.75 25.65 -25.07
CA LYS A 271 5.21 25.85 -25.12
C LYS A 271 5.89 25.15 -23.95
N ILE A 272 5.34 25.31 -22.74
CA ILE A 272 5.86 24.65 -21.52
C ILE A 272 5.75 23.13 -21.64
N ILE A 273 4.62 22.61 -22.12
CA ILE A 273 4.46 21.15 -22.31
C ILE A 273 5.49 20.62 -23.30
N LYS A 274 5.71 21.33 -24.42
CA LYS A 274 6.73 20.96 -25.40
C LYS A 274 8.12 20.96 -24.75
N SER A 275 8.49 22.00 -24.01
CA SER A 275 9.78 22.07 -23.33
C SER A 275 9.98 20.96 -22.30
N LEU A 276 8.92 20.57 -21.57
CA LEU A 276 8.95 19.41 -20.67
C LEU A 276 9.20 18.11 -21.44
N LYS A 277 8.47 17.88 -22.55
CA LYS A 277 8.66 16.69 -23.40
C LYS A 277 10.08 16.63 -23.98
N ASP A 278 10.59 17.74 -24.50
CA ASP A 278 11.94 17.82 -25.06
C ASP A 278 13.01 17.50 -23.99
N TYR A 279 12.86 18.05 -22.77
CA TYR A 279 13.76 17.77 -21.65
C TYR A 279 13.69 16.32 -21.17
N ILE A 280 12.48 15.74 -21.06
CA ILE A 280 12.29 14.33 -20.71
C ILE A 280 13.00 13.46 -21.76
N LYS A 281 12.80 13.74 -23.05
CA LYS A 281 13.44 13.00 -24.15
C LYS A 281 14.97 13.09 -24.07
N GLU A 282 15.52 14.27 -23.79
CA GLU A 282 16.96 14.45 -23.59
C GLU A 282 17.47 13.57 -22.43
N LYS A 283 16.79 13.59 -21.28
CA LYS A 283 17.16 12.80 -20.10
C LYS A 283 17.02 11.28 -20.30
N LEU A 284 16.09 10.85 -21.14
CA LEU A 284 15.91 9.43 -21.48
C LEU A 284 16.86 8.95 -22.57
N SER A 285 17.44 9.84 -23.38
CA SER A 285 18.35 9.46 -24.49
C SER A 285 19.53 8.54 -24.11
N PRO A 286 20.12 8.60 -22.90
CA PRO A 286 21.20 7.67 -22.51
C PRO A 286 20.70 6.29 -22.09
N ILE A 287 19.39 6.07 -21.98
CA ILE A 287 18.79 4.81 -21.55
C ILE A 287 18.76 3.84 -22.74
N PRO A 288 19.30 2.61 -22.59
CA PRO A 288 19.28 1.61 -23.65
C PRO A 288 17.86 1.39 -24.20
N VAL A 289 17.72 1.47 -25.52
CA VAL A 289 16.46 1.18 -26.21
C VAL A 289 16.38 -0.32 -26.46
N ASP A 290 16.18 -1.06 -25.38
CA ASP A 290 15.78 -2.46 -25.46
C ASP A 290 14.32 -2.57 -25.91
N SER A 291 13.90 -3.76 -26.34
CA SER A 291 12.51 -4.04 -26.74
C SER A 291 11.84 -4.92 -25.68
N PRO A 292 11.37 -4.36 -24.54
CA PRO A 292 10.62 -5.13 -23.55
C PRO A 292 9.30 -5.61 -24.16
N ASP A 293 8.65 -6.64 -23.63
CA ASP A 293 7.28 -7.01 -24.04
C ASP A 293 6.27 -6.01 -23.45
N GLU A 294 6.47 -5.62 -22.18
CA GLU A 294 5.59 -4.72 -21.41
C GLU A 294 6.36 -3.64 -20.66
N ILE A 295 5.70 -2.51 -20.41
CA ILE A 295 6.15 -1.49 -19.45
C ILE A 295 5.27 -1.58 -18.21
N ILE A 296 5.86 -1.94 -17.09
CA ILE A 296 5.16 -1.98 -15.80
C ILE A 296 5.48 -0.70 -15.03
N ILE A 297 4.45 0.09 -14.76
CA ILE A 297 4.57 1.31 -13.96
C ILE A 297 4.13 1.05 -12.52
N THR A 298 4.82 1.63 -11.55
CA THR A 298 4.48 1.51 -10.13
C THR A 298 4.67 2.84 -9.39
N GLY A 299 4.44 2.82 -8.09
CA GLY A 299 4.63 3.97 -7.23
C GLY A 299 3.45 4.94 -7.27
N GLY A 300 3.56 5.99 -6.47
CA GLY A 300 2.42 6.87 -6.21
C GLY A 300 1.95 7.62 -7.46
N THR A 301 2.85 7.97 -8.37
CA THR A 301 2.49 8.67 -9.61
C THR A 301 1.73 7.75 -10.56
N ALA A 302 2.07 6.45 -10.60
CA ALA A 302 1.32 5.44 -11.36
C ALA A 302 -0.10 5.26 -10.80
N SER A 303 -0.24 5.09 -9.48
CA SER A 303 -1.55 4.97 -8.82
C SER A 303 -2.45 6.17 -9.10
N LEU A 304 -1.89 7.39 -9.05
CA LEU A 304 -2.61 8.62 -9.40
C LEU A 304 -3.05 8.62 -10.88
N LEU A 305 -2.17 8.23 -11.80
CA LEU A 305 -2.50 8.11 -13.21
C LEU A 305 -3.65 7.12 -13.44
N GLY A 306 -3.58 5.93 -12.85
CA GLY A 306 -4.65 4.92 -12.94
C GLY A 306 -5.97 5.43 -12.35
N GLY A 307 -5.93 6.14 -11.21
CA GLY A 307 -7.11 6.74 -10.60
C GLY A 307 -7.78 7.79 -11.49
N LEU A 308 -6.99 8.61 -12.18
CA LEU A 308 -7.47 9.61 -13.14
C LEU A 308 -8.06 8.97 -14.40
N ASP A 309 -7.39 7.95 -14.93
CA ASP A 309 -7.83 7.21 -16.12
C ASP A 309 -9.16 6.49 -15.88
N LEU A 310 -9.27 5.81 -14.74
CA LEU A 310 -10.49 5.13 -14.28
C LEU A 310 -11.54 6.06 -13.67
N LYS A 311 -11.21 7.35 -13.46
CA LYS A 311 -12.08 8.38 -12.86
C LYS A 311 -12.63 7.95 -11.48
N LEU A 312 -11.80 7.34 -10.66
CA LEU A 312 -12.22 6.81 -9.36
C LEU A 312 -12.59 7.95 -8.39
N ASN A 313 -13.64 7.78 -7.59
CA ASN A 313 -13.98 8.75 -6.55
C ASN A 313 -13.10 8.60 -5.30
N GLN A 314 -12.42 7.46 -5.15
CA GLN A 314 -11.52 7.14 -4.05
C GLN A 314 -10.48 6.12 -4.53
N TYR A 315 -9.38 6.00 -3.80
CA TYR A 315 -8.34 5.00 -4.08
C TYR A 315 -8.86 3.57 -3.85
N ILE A 316 -8.77 2.72 -4.88
CA ILE A 316 -9.20 1.31 -4.87
C ILE A 316 -8.09 0.47 -5.51
N PRO A 317 -7.14 -0.10 -4.73
CA PRO A 317 -6.00 -0.84 -5.25
C PRO A 317 -6.37 -1.97 -6.21
N GLU A 318 -7.48 -2.67 -5.96
CA GLU A 318 -7.93 -3.83 -6.73
C GLU A 318 -8.37 -3.44 -8.14
N LYS A 319 -8.81 -2.19 -8.35
CA LYS A 319 -9.14 -1.65 -9.67
C LYS A 319 -7.92 -1.09 -10.40
N LEU A 320 -6.90 -0.68 -9.65
CA LEU A 320 -5.68 -0.10 -10.20
C LEU A 320 -4.69 -1.18 -10.62
N HIS A 321 -4.52 -2.23 -9.82
CA HIS A 321 -3.59 -3.30 -10.11
C HIS A 321 -3.97 -4.07 -11.37
N GLY A 322 -3.04 -4.19 -12.32
CA GLY A 322 -3.29 -4.80 -13.62
C GLY A 322 -4.03 -3.88 -14.60
N HIS A 323 -4.38 -2.65 -14.20
CA HIS A 323 -5.00 -1.69 -15.11
C HIS A 323 -4.03 -1.30 -16.22
N ARG A 324 -4.51 -1.30 -17.46
CA ARG A 324 -3.73 -0.98 -18.65
C ARG A 324 -4.10 0.41 -19.15
N ILE A 325 -3.14 1.33 -19.13
CA ILE A 325 -3.31 2.70 -19.60
C ILE A 325 -2.72 2.81 -20.99
N THR A 326 -3.53 3.18 -21.98
CA THR A 326 -3.06 3.35 -23.36
C THR A 326 -2.37 4.70 -23.53
N LYS A 327 -1.43 4.77 -24.47
CA LYS A 327 -0.77 6.01 -24.89
C LYS A 327 -1.78 7.07 -25.31
N GLU A 328 -2.83 6.66 -26.02
CA GLU A 328 -3.94 7.54 -26.42
C GLU A 328 -4.67 8.14 -25.19
N SER A 329 -4.99 7.32 -24.19
CA SER A 329 -5.67 7.80 -22.98
C SER A 329 -4.79 8.75 -22.18
N LEU A 330 -3.50 8.42 -22.07
CA LEU A 330 -2.48 9.26 -21.42
C LEU A 330 -2.38 10.63 -22.09
N GLU A 331 -2.29 10.71 -23.41
CA GLU A 331 -2.25 11.98 -24.15
C GLU A 331 -3.56 12.78 -24.01
N LYS A 332 -4.71 12.11 -24.01
CA LYS A 332 -6.01 12.75 -23.72
C LYS A 332 -6.05 13.36 -22.32
N LEU A 333 -5.53 12.65 -21.31
CA LEU A 333 -5.43 13.16 -19.95
C LEU A 333 -4.50 14.37 -19.88
N ILE A 334 -3.29 14.29 -20.45
CA ILE A 334 -2.33 15.41 -20.49
C ILE A 334 -3.00 16.65 -21.10
N LYS A 335 -3.60 16.52 -22.28
CA LYS A 335 -4.27 17.62 -22.98
C LYS A 335 -5.42 18.21 -22.18
N LYS A 336 -6.20 17.37 -21.48
CA LYS A 336 -7.31 17.84 -20.66
C LYS A 336 -6.83 18.60 -19.42
N LEU A 337 -5.93 17.98 -18.65
CA LEU A 337 -5.47 18.49 -17.37
C LEU A 337 -4.63 19.76 -17.53
N SER A 338 -3.87 19.91 -18.63
CA SER A 338 -3.04 21.09 -18.86
C SER A 338 -3.83 22.40 -18.95
N ASN A 339 -5.11 22.32 -19.33
CA ASN A 339 -6.00 23.49 -19.44
C ASN A 339 -6.62 23.91 -18.09
N PHE A 340 -6.33 23.21 -16.99
CA PHE A 340 -6.92 23.48 -15.69
C PHE A 340 -5.95 24.24 -14.77
N ASP A 341 -6.49 25.12 -13.94
CA ASP A 341 -5.78 25.69 -12.79
C ASP A 341 -5.74 24.68 -11.62
N LEU A 342 -5.02 25.02 -10.56
CA LEU A 342 -4.86 24.13 -9.40
C LEU A 342 -6.19 23.82 -8.70
N GLU A 343 -7.07 24.81 -8.57
CA GLU A 343 -8.40 24.65 -7.97
C GLU A 343 -9.25 23.62 -8.74
N ARG A 344 -9.24 23.70 -10.07
CA ARG A 344 -9.97 22.74 -10.90
C ARG A 344 -9.30 21.37 -10.92
N LEU A 345 -7.97 21.31 -10.93
CA LEU A 345 -7.23 20.04 -10.85
C LEU A 345 -7.55 19.27 -9.58
N ARG A 346 -7.61 19.96 -8.43
CA ARG A 346 -7.96 19.36 -7.13
C ARG A 346 -9.33 18.68 -7.12
N ARG A 347 -10.27 19.12 -7.98
CA ARG A 347 -11.64 18.58 -8.07
C ARG A 347 -11.79 17.47 -9.12
N VAL A 348 -10.72 17.12 -9.85
CA VAL A 348 -10.78 16.04 -10.84
C VAL A 348 -10.91 14.69 -10.13
N LYS A 349 -11.86 13.85 -10.56
CA LYS A 349 -11.98 12.48 -10.07
C LYS A 349 -10.69 11.70 -10.31
N GLY A 350 -10.21 11.02 -9.28
CA GLY A 350 -8.92 10.33 -9.28
C GLY A 350 -7.76 11.18 -8.79
N MET A 351 -7.94 12.50 -8.61
CA MET A 351 -6.90 13.36 -8.05
C MET A 351 -6.68 13.06 -6.57
N GLU A 352 -5.42 12.87 -6.18
CA GLU A 352 -5.01 12.81 -4.77
C GLU A 352 -4.70 14.22 -4.26
N GLU A 353 -5.15 14.54 -3.04
CA GLU A 353 -4.93 15.86 -2.42
C GLU A 353 -3.42 16.14 -2.23
N GLY A 354 -2.99 17.33 -2.64
CA GLY A 354 -1.61 17.78 -2.54
C GLY A 354 -0.72 17.26 -3.67
N ARG A 355 -1.30 16.76 -4.76
CA ARG A 355 -0.59 16.31 -5.97
C ARG A 355 -1.00 17.06 -7.24
N GLU A 356 -1.97 17.96 -7.15
CA GLU A 356 -2.48 18.76 -8.25
C GLU A 356 -1.39 19.56 -9.00
N ASP A 357 -0.32 19.96 -8.31
CA ASP A 357 0.76 20.76 -8.87
C ASP A 357 1.89 19.94 -9.52
N ILE A 358 1.92 18.63 -9.28
CA ILE A 358 2.96 17.70 -9.79
C ILE A 358 2.40 16.60 -10.69
N VAL A 359 1.08 16.47 -10.83
CA VAL A 359 0.43 15.42 -11.63
C VAL A 359 0.85 15.46 -13.10
N ILE A 360 0.81 16.63 -13.73
CA ILE A 360 1.11 16.77 -15.17
C ILE A 360 2.58 16.45 -15.50
N PRO A 361 3.59 17.01 -14.80
CA PRO A 361 4.98 16.60 -15.06
C PRO A 361 5.20 15.10 -14.79
N GLY A 362 4.55 14.52 -13.77
CA GLY A 362 4.65 13.09 -13.49
C GLY A 362 4.12 12.21 -14.63
N ILE A 363 2.93 12.50 -15.16
CA ILE A 363 2.36 11.72 -16.28
C ILE A 363 3.08 11.97 -17.62
N LEU A 364 3.70 13.14 -17.79
CA LEU A 364 4.54 13.43 -18.96
C LEU A 364 5.79 12.55 -19.00
N ILE A 365 6.36 12.18 -17.85
CA ILE A 365 7.48 11.21 -17.79
C ILE A 365 7.04 9.85 -18.33
N TYR A 366 5.85 9.37 -17.94
CA TYR A 366 5.29 8.13 -18.49
C TYR A 366 5.01 8.21 -20.00
N SER A 367 4.58 9.37 -20.51
CA SER A 367 4.42 9.61 -21.95
C SER A 367 5.78 9.51 -22.67
N GLY A 368 6.82 10.15 -22.13
CA GLY A 368 8.18 10.06 -22.66
C GLY A 368 8.74 8.64 -22.63
N ILE A 369 8.46 7.86 -21.59
CA ILE A 369 8.86 6.43 -21.49
C ILE A 369 8.14 5.59 -22.55
N SER A 370 6.83 5.77 -22.71
CA SER A 370 6.05 5.09 -23.77
C SER A 370 6.59 5.40 -25.16
N GLU A 371 6.99 6.65 -25.42
CA GLU A 371 7.64 7.06 -26.67
C GLU A 371 9.05 6.47 -26.83
N HIS A 372 9.89 6.50 -25.78
CA HIS A 372 11.28 6.02 -25.81
C HIS A 372 11.38 4.52 -26.13
N PHE A 373 10.49 3.71 -25.55
CA PHE A 373 10.45 2.25 -25.76
C PHE A 373 9.47 1.81 -26.86
N ASN A 374 8.83 2.75 -27.56
CA ASN A 374 7.83 2.50 -28.60
C ASN A 374 6.71 1.53 -28.15
N LYS A 375 6.06 1.83 -27.02
CA LYS A 375 4.98 1.02 -26.44
C LYS A 375 3.67 1.77 -26.37
N GLU A 376 2.59 1.11 -26.80
CA GLU A 376 1.25 1.70 -26.89
C GLU A 376 0.47 1.65 -25.57
N SER A 377 1.01 0.98 -24.54
CA SER A 377 0.36 0.90 -23.23
C SER A 377 1.35 0.71 -22.09
N LEU A 378 0.88 1.04 -20.89
CA LEU A 378 1.55 0.87 -19.61
C LEU A 378 0.67 -0.03 -18.72
N LEU A 379 1.27 -1.02 -18.08
CA LEU A 379 0.60 -1.90 -17.11
C LEU A 379 0.87 -1.40 -15.68
N LEU A 380 -0.17 -1.13 -14.91
CA LEU A 380 -0.04 -0.58 -13.57
C LEU A 380 0.11 -1.68 -12.51
N SER A 381 1.16 -1.60 -11.68
CA SER A 381 1.33 -2.42 -10.48
C SER A 381 1.14 -1.62 -9.19
N GLU A 382 0.14 -1.98 -8.38
CA GLU A 382 -0.04 -1.48 -7.00
C GLU A 382 0.86 -2.21 -5.99
N TYR A 383 1.62 -3.18 -6.45
CA TYR A 383 2.69 -3.82 -5.69
C TYR A 383 4.02 -3.19 -6.07
N GLY A 384 4.83 -2.86 -5.07
CA GLY A 384 6.15 -2.30 -5.25
C GLY A 384 7.01 -2.52 -4.01
N ILE A 385 7.78 -1.50 -3.63
CA ILE A 385 8.78 -1.57 -2.57
C ILE A 385 8.22 -2.07 -1.23
N LEU A 386 7.02 -1.63 -0.87
CA LEU A 386 6.39 -1.92 0.42
C LEU A 386 6.05 -3.42 0.54
N GLU A 387 5.46 -3.99 -0.51
CA GLU A 387 5.11 -5.40 -0.58
C GLU A 387 6.36 -6.28 -0.73
N GLY A 388 7.31 -5.88 -1.58
CA GLY A 388 8.59 -6.57 -1.73
C GLY A 388 9.42 -6.63 -0.45
N THR A 389 9.38 -5.56 0.35
CA THR A 389 10.01 -5.52 1.69
C THR A 389 9.34 -6.51 2.63
N LEU A 390 8.00 -6.57 2.64
CA LEU A 390 7.28 -7.52 3.48
C LEU A 390 7.53 -8.97 3.05
N LEU A 391 7.56 -9.23 1.74
CA LEU A 391 7.85 -10.55 1.18
C LEU A 391 9.26 -11.02 1.59
N SER A 392 10.25 -10.14 1.52
CA SER A 392 11.61 -10.45 1.97
C SER A 392 11.67 -10.73 3.47
N LEU A 393 11.02 -9.90 4.29
CA LEU A 393 10.93 -10.13 5.73
C LEU A 393 10.25 -11.47 6.07
N ILE A 394 9.20 -11.83 5.33
CA ILE A 394 8.51 -13.11 5.49
C ILE A 394 9.44 -14.28 5.17
N GLU A 395 10.21 -14.19 4.09
CA GLU A 395 11.18 -15.24 3.72
C GLU A 395 12.25 -15.41 4.78
N ASP A 396 12.87 -14.31 5.23
CA ASP A 396 13.91 -14.30 6.27
C ASP A 396 13.38 -14.88 7.59
N TYR A 397 12.18 -14.46 8.01
CA TYR A 397 11.55 -14.94 9.23
C TYR A 397 11.27 -16.45 9.18
N ASN A 398 10.86 -16.97 8.02
CA ASN A 398 10.60 -18.40 7.87
C ASN A 398 11.90 -19.22 7.85
N LEU A 399 12.95 -18.74 7.19
CA LEU A 399 14.27 -19.37 7.18
C LEU A 399 14.84 -19.50 8.60
N ALA A 400 14.80 -18.41 9.38
CA ALA A 400 15.26 -18.42 10.77
C ALA A 400 14.48 -19.44 11.64
N ASN A 401 13.17 -19.54 11.47
CA ASN A 401 12.33 -20.48 12.23
C ASN A 401 12.42 -21.94 11.76
N GLN A 402 12.93 -22.21 10.55
CA GLN A 402 13.25 -23.56 10.11
C GLN A 402 14.55 -24.05 10.73
N ILE A 403 15.56 -23.19 10.83
CA ILE A 403 16.87 -23.51 11.43
C ILE A 403 16.74 -23.85 12.92
N ILE A 404 15.87 -23.15 13.66
CA ILE A 404 15.65 -23.38 15.11
C ILE A 404 14.91 -24.72 15.40
N LYS A 405 14.28 -25.34 14.39
CA LYS A 405 13.52 -26.59 14.53
C LYS A 405 14.31 -27.85 14.16
N ILE A 406 15.53 -27.69 13.68
CA ILE A 406 16.51 -28.76 13.43
C ILE A 406 17.46 -28.78 14.62
#